data_AF-A0A9D6F2Q7-F1
#
_entry.id   AF-A0A9D6F2Q7-F1
#
_cell.length_a   1.000
_cell.length_b   1.000
_cell.length_c   1.000
_cell.angle_alpha   90.00
_cell.angle_beta   90.00
_cell.angle_gamma   90.00
#
_symmetry.space_group_name_H-M   'P 1'
#
loop_
_entity.id
_entity.type
_entity.pdbx_description
1 polymer ?
#
loop_
_entity_poly.entity_id
_entity_poly.type
_entity_poly.pdbx_seq_one_letter_code
_entity_poly.pdbx_strand_id
1 'polypeptide(L)'
;MTRFGSAFIQLPAADSRRVDTVPHADALAVGERVRLWGDMLRDVDAGTLRKRYEAGYRHPYRHEPAPRRDLLPRESFLTTTSLIASRGCHNRCDFCYLSTEDYHVPYQMREVEQVVDEFRADGRPYAVFVDKQLGSRPDYVFKKSSSPGR
;
A
#
# COMPACT_ATOMS: atom_id res chain seq x y z
N MET A 1 -15.43 -28.24 -1.40
CA MET A 1 -14.45 -27.62 -2.33
C MET A 1 -14.91 -26.21 -2.62
N THR A 2 -14.53 -25.25 -1.78
CA THR A 2 -14.79 -23.83 -2.02
C THR A 2 -13.89 -23.42 -3.18
N ARG A 3 -14.46 -23.07 -4.33
CA ARG A 3 -13.70 -22.48 -5.43
C ARG A 3 -13.11 -21.16 -4.91
N PHE A 4 -11.81 -21.11 -4.64
CA PHE A 4 -11.06 -19.87 -4.50
C PHE A 4 -10.97 -19.20 -5.87
N GLY A 5 -12.10 -18.67 -6.35
CA GLY A 5 -12.20 -17.80 -7.51
C GLY A 5 -12.31 -16.34 -7.10
N SER A 6 -11.73 -15.97 -5.96
CA SER A 6 -11.93 -14.66 -5.33
C SER A 6 -11.30 -13.55 -6.16
N ALA A 7 -12.12 -12.91 -7.00
CA ALA A 7 -11.75 -11.70 -7.71
C ALA A 7 -11.88 -10.51 -6.74
N PHE A 8 -10.79 -10.19 -6.04
CA PHE A 8 -10.68 -8.94 -5.29
C PHE A 8 -10.33 -7.82 -6.26
N ILE A 9 -11.29 -6.96 -6.56
CA ILE A 9 -11.02 -5.80 -7.40
C ILE A 9 -10.56 -4.65 -6.51
N GLN A 10 -9.28 -4.28 -6.67
CA GLN A 10 -8.70 -3.10 -6.08
C GLN A 10 -9.14 -1.88 -6.89
N LEU A 11 -9.93 -1.00 -6.28
CA LEU A 11 -10.39 0.21 -6.92
C LEU A 11 -9.87 1.44 -6.15
N PRO A 12 -9.29 2.45 -6.82
CA PRO A 12 -9.21 3.77 -6.22
C PRO A 12 -10.63 4.24 -5.85
N ALA A 13 -10.79 5.06 -4.81
CA ALA A 13 -12.10 5.49 -4.33
C ALA A 13 -13.00 6.08 -5.42
N ALA A 14 -12.43 6.74 -6.43
CA ALA A 14 -13.17 7.22 -7.60
C ALA A 14 -13.76 6.13 -8.51
N ASP A 15 -13.14 4.95 -8.53
CA ASP A 15 -13.57 3.81 -9.34
C ASP A 15 -14.60 2.93 -8.59
N SER A 16 -14.79 3.16 -7.29
CA SER A 16 -15.84 2.51 -6.50
C SER A 16 -17.28 2.89 -6.89
N ARG A 17 -17.45 3.89 -7.78
CA ARG A 17 -18.72 4.25 -8.42
C ARG A 17 -18.89 3.63 -9.81
N ARG A 18 -17.90 2.93 -10.36
CA ARG A 18 -18.10 2.17 -11.60
C ARG A 18 -18.91 0.93 -11.28
N VAL A 19 -20.22 1.09 -11.45
CA VAL A 19 -21.27 0.06 -11.40
C VAL A 19 -20.86 -1.22 -12.14
N ASP A 20 -19.98 -1.13 -13.13
CA ASP A 20 -19.54 -2.24 -13.96
C ASP A 20 -18.57 -3.22 -13.28
N THR A 21 -17.95 -2.86 -12.15
CA THR A 21 -17.01 -3.76 -11.44
C THR A 21 -17.70 -4.67 -10.42
N VAL A 22 -18.83 -4.21 -9.87
CA VAL A 22 -19.61 -4.92 -8.83
C VAL A 22 -20.10 -6.30 -9.30
N PRO A 23 -20.58 -6.49 -10.55
CA PRO A 23 -21.05 -7.80 -11.02
C PRO A 23 -19.95 -8.85 -11.13
N HIS A 24 -18.68 -8.43 -11.16
CA HIS A 24 -17.53 -9.30 -11.42
C HIS A 24 -16.67 -9.55 -10.17
N ALA A 25 -17.03 -9.00 -9.01
CA ALA A 25 -16.28 -9.13 -7.77
C ALA A 25 -17.12 -9.76 -6.65
N ASP A 26 -16.50 -10.62 -5.84
CA ASP A 26 -17.13 -11.15 -4.64
C ASP A 26 -17.27 -10.09 -3.55
N ALA A 27 -16.26 -9.22 -3.44
CA ALA A 27 -16.19 -8.10 -2.51
C ALA A 27 -15.30 -6.97 -3.07
N LEU A 28 -15.63 -5.73 -2.70
CA LEU A 28 -14.87 -4.53 -3.05
C LEU A 28 -14.15 -3.95 -1.83
N ALA A 29 -12.86 -3.62 -2.00
CA ALA A 29 -12.05 -2.93 -0.99
C ALA A 29 -11.69 -1.52 -1.48
N VAL A 30 -12.30 -0.51 -0.88
CA VAL A 30 -12.20 0.88 -1.31
C VAL A 30 -11.36 1.69 -0.31
N GLY A 31 -10.28 2.29 -0.80
CA GLY A 31 -9.39 3.14 0.00
C GLY A 31 -8.21 2.40 0.64
N GLU A 32 -7.94 2.64 1.93
CA GLU A 32 -6.74 2.18 2.65
C GLU A 32 -6.77 0.67 2.93
N ARG A 33 -6.22 -0.13 2.03
CA ARG A 33 -6.35 -1.60 2.06
C ARG A 33 -5.64 -2.28 3.22
N VAL A 34 -4.51 -1.76 3.70
CA VAL A 34 -3.80 -2.34 4.86
C VAL A 34 -4.72 -2.43 6.07
N ARG A 35 -5.66 -1.50 6.21
CA ARG A 35 -6.69 -1.50 7.25
C ARG A 35 -7.82 -2.49 6.99
N LEU A 36 -8.23 -2.64 5.73
CA LEU A 36 -9.36 -3.47 5.34
C LEU A 36 -9.02 -4.95 5.29
N TRP A 37 -7.78 -5.29 4.92
CA TRP A 37 -7.41 -6.66 4.56
C TRP A 37 -7.63 -7.65 5.70
N GLY A 38 -7.25 -7.28 6.93
CA GLY A 38 -7.46 -8.13 8.10
C GLY A 38 -8.94 -8.40 8.38
N ASP A 39 -9.81 -7.39 8.23
CA ASP A 39 -11.26 -7.53 8.42
C ASP A 39 -11.87 -8.42 7.35
N MET A 40 -11.46 -8.23 6.09
CA MET A 40 -11.90 -9.04 4.96
C MET A 40 -11.54 -10.51 5.16
N LEU A 41 -10.30 -10.81 5.56
CA LEU A 41 -9.87 -12.20 5.81
C LEU A 41 -10.68 -12.86 6.92
N ARG A 42 -10.97 -12.14 8.02
CA ARG A 42 -11.82 -12.67 9.09
C ARG A 42 -13.24 -12.95 8.61
N ASP A 43 -13.80 -12.08 7.79
CA ASP A 43 -15.13 -12.28 7.22
C ASP A 43 -15.15 -13.44 6.20
N VAL A 44 -14.04 -13.68 5.47
CA VAL A 44 -13.88 -14.88 4.62
C VAL A 44 -13.90 -16.14 5.47
N ASP A 45 -13.09 -16.20 6.53
CA ASP A 45 -12.99 -17.37 7.42
C ASP A 45 -14.33 -17.68 8.11
N ALA A 46 -15.09 -16.64 8.46
CA ALA A 46 -16.42 -16.76 9.05
C ALA A 46 -17.54 -17.06 8.04
N GLY A 47 -17.25 -17.04 6.73
CA GLY A 47 -18.27 -17.17 5.68
C GLY A 47 -19.23 -15.98 5.58
N THR A 48 -18.85 -14.83 6.13
CA THR A 48 -19.65 -13.60 6.23
C THR A 48 -19.04 -12.44 5.40
N LEU A 49 -18.36 -12.77 4.30
CA LEU A 49 -17.74 -11.78 3.41
C LEU A 49 -18.77 -10.75 2.93
N ARG A 50 -18.52 -9.47 3.25
CA ARG A 50 -19.36 -8.35 2.84
C ARG A 50 -19.09 -8.00 1.38
N LYS A 51 -20.09 -7.41 0.72
CA LYS A 51 -19.92 -6.94 -0.67
C LYS A 51 -19.00 -5.73 -0.81
N ARG A 52 -18.82 -4.94 0.24
CA ARG A 52 -18.06 -3.70 0.19
C ARG A 52 -17.42 -3.37 1.54
N TYR A 53 -16.16 -2.97 1.49
CA TYR A 53 -15.31 -2.53 2.59
C TYR A 53 -14.73 -1.17 2.24
N GLU A 54 -14.74 -0.24 3.18
CA GLU A 54 -14.19 1.11 2.97
C GLU A 54 -13.32 1.56 4.13
N ALA A 55 -12.17 2.14 3.82
CA ALA A 55 -11.30 2.79 4.80
C ALA A 55 -10.67 4.05 4.21
N GLY A 56 -10.67 5.13 4.98
CA GLY A 56 -9.99 6.37 4.61
C GLY A 56 -8.54 6.40 5.12
N TYR A 57 -7.68 7.15 4.45
CA TYR A 57 -6.25 7.30 4.76
C TYR A 57 -5.95 8.22 5.97
N ARG A 58 -6.85 8.27 6.96
CA ARG A 58 -6.70 9.14 8.15
C ARG A 58 -5.68 8.61 9.15
N HIS A 59 -5.33 7.32 9.06
CA HIS A 59 -4.35 6.74 9.97
C HIS A 59 -2.93 7.20 9.60
N PRO A 60 -2.09 7.59 10.57
CA PRO A 60 -0.72 7.98 10.27
C PRO A 60 0.07 6.82 9.64
N TYR A 61 0.70 7.09 8.49
CA TYR A 61 1.38 6.06 7.71
C TYR A 61 2.48 5.31 8.49
N ARG A 62 3.17 6.00 9.41
CA ARG A 62 4.18 5.41 10.31
C ARG A 62 3.67 4.22 11.15
N HIS A 63 2.37 4.04 11.31
CA HIS A 63 1.81 2.94 12.08
C HIS A 63 1.51 1.69 11.25
N GLU A 64 1.64 1.76 9.93
CA GLU A 64 1.51 0.56 9.11
C GLU A 64 2.63 -0.46 9.42
N PRO A 65 2.28 -1.76 9.45
CA PRO A 65 3.27 -2.80 9.68
C PRO A 65 4.27 -2.87 8.52
N ALA A 66 5.49 -3.32 8.83
CA ALA A 66 6.46 -3.66 7.79
C ALA A 66 5.95 -4.83 6.92
N PRO A 67 6.28 -4.87 5.62
CA PRO A 67 5.87 -5.95 4.74
C PRO A 67 6.52 -7.27 5.14
N ARG A 68 5.75 -8.36 5.07
CA ARG A 68 6.19 -9.74 5.36
C ARG A 68 6.97 -10.34 4.19
N ARG A 69 8.19 -9.87 3.98
CA ARG A 69 9.09 -10.33 2.90
C ARG A 69 9.50 -11.79 3.01
N ASP A 70 9.41 -12.36 4.21
CA ASP A 70 9.63 -13.77 4.47
C ASP A 70 8.64 -14.69 3.75
N LEU A 71 7.50 -14.15 3.30
CA LEU A 71 6.53 -14.89 2.48
C LEU A 71 6.91 -14.96 0.99
N LEU A 72 7.90 -14.19 0.54
CA LEU A 72 8.27 -14.10 -0.88
C LEU A 72 9.37 -15.11 -1.23
N PRO A 73 9.22 -15.92 -2.30
CA PRO A 73 10.31 -16.75 -2.82
C PRO A 73 11.39 -15.87 -3.44
N ARG A 74 12.48 -15.63 -2.70
CA ARG A 74 13.49 -14.61 -3.04
C ARG A 74 14.10 -14.78 -4.43
N GLU A 75 14.30 -16.03 -4.85
CA GLU A 75 14.83 -16.43 -6.14
C GLU A 75 13.92 -16.10 -7.32
N SER A 76 12.63 -15.84 -7.07
CA SER A 76 11.66 -15.48 -8.11
C SER A 76 11.65 -13.97 -8.42
N PHE A 77 12.40 -13.15 -7.69
CA PHE A 77 12.38 -11.70 -7.84
C PHE A 77 13.79 -11.13 -8.06
N LEU A 78 13.89 -10.10 -8.90
CA LEU A 78 15.12 -9.33 -9.09
C LEU A 78 15.59 -8.72 -7.74
N THR A 79 14.66 -8.18 -6.97
CA THR A 79 14.88 -7.76 -5.60
C THR A 79 13.60 -7.91 -4.79
N THR A 80 13.74 -8.33 -3.54
CA THR A 80 12.67 -8.31 -2.54
C THR A 80 12.59 -6.98 -1.80
N THR A 81 13.58 -6.10 -1.99
CA THR A 81 13.74 -4.85 -1.25
C THR A 81 13.09 -3.67 -1.97
N SER A 82 11.82 -3.82 -2.34
CA SER A 82 10.99 -2.69 -2.71
C SER A 82 10.59 -1.92 -1.46
N LEU A 83 10.92 -0.65 -1.37
CA LEU A 83 10.62 0.23 -0.24
C LEU A 83 9.58 1.28 -0.66
N ILE A 84 8.75 1.69 0.30
CA ILE A 84 7.81 2.80 0.16
C ILE A 84 8.03 3.71 1.37
N ALA A 85 8.67 4.86 1.14
CA ALA A 85 8.95 5.81 2.21
C ALA A 85 7.79 6.80 2.42
N SER A 86 7.07 7.08 1.34
CA SER A 86 5.95 8.00 1.24
C SER A 86 4.80 7.41 0.44
N ARG A 87 3.58 7.79 0.82
CA ARG A 87 2.35 7.48 0.10
C ARG A 87 1.61 8.76 -0.23
N GLY A 88 0.79 8.72 -1.26
CA GLY A 88 0.09 9.90 -1.78
C GLY A 88 0.97 10.77 -2.67
N CYS A 89 0.38 11.86 -3.15
CA CYS A 89 1.03 12.84 -4.01
C CYS A 89 0.35 14.19 -3.80
N HIS A 90 1.12 15.27 -3.71
CA HIS A 90 0.58 16.63 -3.61
C HIS A 90 0.05 17.14 -4.96
N ASN A 91 0.54 16.57 -6.06
CA ASN A 91 0.23 17.04 -7.41
C ASN A 91 -1.10 16.45 -7.90
N ARG A 92 -1.82 17.24 -8.69
CA ARG A 92 -3.04 16.84 -9.40
C ARG A 92 -2.85 16.97 -10.91
N CYS A 93 -1.86 16.25 -11.45
CA CYS A 93 -1.55 16.26 -12.87
C CYS A 93 -2.68 15.64 -13.71
N ASP A 94 -3.02 16.26 -14.85
CA ASP A 94 -4.15 15.83 -15.70
C ASP A 94 -4.02 14.42 -16.27
N PHE A 95 -2.79 13.93 -16.41
CA PHE A 95 -2.50 12.59 -16.94
C PHE A 95 -2.46 11.50 -15.86
N CYS A 96 -2.50 11.86 -14.57
CA CYS A 96 -2.26 10.91 -13.49
C CYS A 96 -3.56 10.42 -12.87
N TYR A 97 -3.74 9.10 -12.76
CA TYR A 97 -4.91 8.52 -12.08
C TYR A 97 -5.01 8.90 -10.60
N LEU A 98 -3.89 9.28 -9.95
CA LEU A 98 -3.91 9.81 -8.58
C LEU A 98 -4.68 11.14 -8.48
N SER A 99 -4.92 11.80 -9.62
CA SER A 99 -5.59 13.09 -9.73
C SER A 99 -7.10 12.99 -10.00
N THR A 100 -7.69 11.79 -9.99
CA THR A 100 -9.15 11.65 -10.16
C THR A 100 -9.90 12.29 -8.99
N GLU A 101 -10.96 13.05 -9.27
CA GLU A 101 -11.65 13.94 -8.30
C GLU A 101 -11.95 13.28 -6.95
N ASP A 102 -12.50 12.07 -6.95
CA ASP A 102 -12.88 11.36 -5.72
C ASP A 102 -11.78 10.44 -5.16
N TYR A 103 -10.58 10.50 -5.73
CA TYR A 103 -9.44 9.74 -5.26
C TYR A 103 -8.41 10.68 -4.67
N HIS A 104 -8.31 10.68 -3.34
CA HIS A 104 -7.35 11.47 -2.62
C HIS A 104 -6.63 10.62 -1.58
N VAL A 105 -5.32 10.43 -1.77
CA VAL A 105 -4.42 9.82 -0.79
C VAL A 105 -3.55 10.95 -0.24
N PRO A 106 -3.73 11.35 1.04
CA PRO A 106 -2.91 12.38 1.66
C PRO A 106 -1.44 12.01 1.58
N TYR A 107 -0.59 12.98 1.27
CA TYR A 107 0.84 12.77 1.30
C TYR A 107 1.31 12.53 2.72
N GLN A 108 1.84 11.34 2.99
CA GLN A 108 2.31 10.93 4.30
C GLN A 108 3.63 10.16 4.14
N MET A 109 4.49 10.26 5.15
CA MET A 109 5.80 9.61 5.16
C MET A 109 5.93 8.69 6.38
N ARG A 110 6.73 7.65 6.24
CA ARG A 110 7.24 6.88 7.38
C ARG A 110 8.44 7.59 7.98
N GLU A 111 8.81 7.23 9.20
CA GLU A 111 10.07 7.71 9.75
C GLU A 111 11.25 7.10 8.97
N VAL A 112 12.35 7.85 8.84
CA VAL A 112 13.55 7.41 8.12
C VAL A 112 14.09 6.11 8.72
N GLU A 113 14.05 6.00 10.05
CA GLU A 113 14.44 4.82 10.81
C GLU A 113 13.64 3.59 10.38
N GLN A 114 12.33 3.70 10.17
CA GLN A 114 11.51 2.57 9.71
C GLN A 114 11.93 2.07 8.34
N VAL A 115 12.27 2.99 7.43
CA VAL A 115 12.73 2.66 6.07
C VAL A 115 14.11 2.01 6.11
N VAL A 116 15.01 2.51 6.95
CA VAL A 116 16.37 1.98 7.11
C VAL A 116 16.36 0.60 7.77
N ASP A 117 15.56 0.40 8.80
CA ASP A 117 15.41 -0.89 9.46
C ASP A 117 14.79 -1.91 8.51
N GLU A 118 13.81 -1.49 7.71
CA GLU A 118 13.21 -2.32 6.67
C GLU A 118 14.20 -2.73 5.58
N PHE A 119 15.08 -1.82 5.16
CA PHE A 119 16.16 -2.10 4.21
C PHE A 119 17.15 -3.12 4.78
N ARG A 120 17.64 -2.87 6.00
CA ARG A 120 18.62 -3.72 6.68
C ARG A 120 18.08 -5.12 6.94
N ALA A 121 16.82 -5.23 7.36
CA ALA A 121 16.18 -6.50 7.64
C ALA A 121 16.09 -7.43 6.42
N ASP A 122 16.05 -6.86 5.20
CA ASP A 122 15.99 -7.69 3.99
C ASP A 122 17.37 -8.23 3.54
N GLY A 123 18.47 -7.62 4.02
CA GLY A 123 19.84 -8.10 3.78
C GLY A 123 20.31 -8.04 2.33
N ARG A 124 19.64 -7.28 1.46
CA ARG A 124 20.00 -7.13 0.05
C ARG A 124 20.93 -5.93 -0.16
N PRO A 125 21.82 -5.98 -1.17
CA PRO A 125 22.80 -4.93 -1.40
C PRO A 125 22.21 -3.63 -1.96
N TYR A 126 20.97 -3.64 -2.45
CA TYR A 126 20.29 -2.47 -2.98
C TYR A 126 18.78 -2.55 -2.76
N ALA A 127 18.14 -1.38 -2.76
CA ALA A 127 16.69 -1.22 -2.68
C ALA A 127 16.15 -0.46 -3.88
N VAL A 128 14.84 -0.61 -4.11
CA VAL A 128 14.10 0.18 -5.09
C VAL A 128 12.96 0.90 -4.37
N PHE A 129 12.96 2.22 -4.42
CA PHE A 129 11.83 3.02 -3.93
C PHE A 129 10.74 3.06 -4.99
N VAL A 130 9.52 2.68 -4.62
CA VAL A 130 8.35 2.65 -5.52
C VAL A 130 7.29 3.69 -5.16
N ASP A 131 7.70 4.68 -4.36
CA ASP A 131 6.99 5.90 -4.03
C ASP A 131 6.42 6.61 -5.27
N LYS A 132 5.25 7.21 -5.10
CA LYS A 132 4.64 8.04 -6.16
C LYS A 132 5.28 9.42 -6.26
N GLN A 133 5.84 9.93 -5.16
CA GLN A 133 6.39 11.28 -5.10
C GLN A 133 7.50 11.47 -4.04
N LEU A 134 8.52 10.58 -4.03
CA LEU A 134 9.60 10.59 -3.02
C LEU A 134 10.30 11.95 -2.91
N GLY A 135 10.63 12.56 -4.05
CA GLY A 135 11.41 13.81 -4.11
C GLY A 135 10.65 15.09 -3.70
N SER A 136 9.36 15.01 -3.36
CA SER A 136 8.57 16.21 -3.02
C SER A 136 8.95 16.87 -1.70
N ARG A 137 9.67 16.15 -0.82
CA ARG A 137 10.17 16.65 0.45
C ARG A 137 11.68 16.46 0.56
N PRO A 138 12.48 17.40 0.03
CA PRO A 138 13.94 17.29 0.06
C PRO A 138 14.50 17.16 1.48
N ASP A 139 13.90 17.87 2.45
CA ASP A 139 14.23 17.79 3.87
C ASP A 139 14.16 16.36 4.41
N TYR A 140 13.16 15.59 3.95
CA TYR A 140 13.00 14.19 4.31
C TYR A 140 13.96 13.28 3.56
N VAL A 141 14.10 13.43 2.24
CA VAL A 141 14.94 12.55 1.41
C VAL A 141 16.42 12.63 1.80
N PHE A 142 16.90 13.82 2.17
CA PHE A 142 18.29 14.02 2.60
C PHE A 142 18.49 13.86 4.11
N LYS A 143 17.42 13.54 4.87
CA LYS A 143 17.52 13.28 6.31
C LYS A 143 18.33 12.00 6.53
N LYS A 144 19.39 12.12 7.34
CA LYS A 144 20.21 10.97 7.74
C LYS A 144 19.52 10.19 8.85
N SER A 145 19.67 8.87 8.81
CA SER A 145 19.28 8.02 9.94
C SER A 145 20.08 8.42 11.18
N SER A 146 19.40 8.47 12.32
CA SER A 146 20.03 8.64 13.63
C SER A 146 20.77 7.37 14.09
N SER A 147 20.51 6.21 13.47
CA SER A 147 21.17 4.95 13.80
C SER A 147 22.52 4.82 13.10
N PRO A 148 23.59 4.39 13.78
CA PRO A 148 24.90 4.23 13.16
C PRO A 148 24.82 3.27 11.96
N GLY A 149 25.54 3.61 10.89
CA GLY A 149 25.77 2.71 9.76
C GLY A 149 26.58 1.52 10.25
N ARG A 150 26.09 0.30 9.99
CA ARG A 150 26.84 -0.93 10.21
C ARG A 150 27.70 -1.21 8.99
#